data_AF-A0A7C8YZS9-F1
#
_entry.id   AF-A0A7C8YZS9-F1
#
_cell.length_a   1.000
_cell.length_b   1.000
_cell.length_c   1.000
_cell.angle_alpha   90.00
_cell.angle_beta   90.00
_cell.angle_gamma   90.00
#
_symmetry.space_group_name_H-M   'P 1'
#
loop_
_entity.id
_entity.type
_entity.pdbx_description
1 polymer ?
#
loop_
_entity_poly.entity_id
_entity_poly.type
_entity_poly.pdbx_seq_one_letter_code
_entity_poly.pdbx_strand_id
1 'polypeptide(L)'
;LRAVRATVQILMLTQEEMEEVVLKMCWLARYWGLCVKYGIYPDIAEAKHEYWSSFAPLPLEIVMAVGQKAKDDNLSVDNDLDQRNTSELSGESNAESMLIVEKGLRELAVLKVEDAVRLAMAQQRRKNMQKQSLAEDVRSPSQKYSEGYELSPEEAEEVQFKQAWLLYFWRRAKNHCLEEDIADDRVNFWINHSARAATSHDAVDVERGIMEMRKLGLEIQLWEETRRWINEQDSQAKKQTDF
;
A
#
# COMPACT_ATOMS: atom_id res chain seq x y z
N LEU A 1 -32.95 20.28 -0.40
CA LEU A 1 -31.75 20.51 -1.24
C LEU A 1 -30.45 20.58 -0.43
N ARG A 2 -30.33 21.40 0.63
CA ARG A 2 -29.13 21.43 1.50
C ARG A 2 -28.90 20.14 2.31
N ALA A 3 -29.95 19.57 2.90
CA ALA A 3 -29.86 18.28 3.62
C ALA A 3 -29.37 17.14 2.71
N VAL A 4 -29.82 17.11 1.45
CA VAL A 4 -29.40 16.13 0.43
C VAL A 4 -27.93 16.34 0.03
N ARG A 5 -27.45 17.59 -0.08
CA ARG A 5 -26.01 17.86 -0.31
C ARG A 5 -25.14 17.35 0.85
N ALA A 6 -25.58 17.55 2.09
CA ALA A 6 -24.86 17.04 3.26
C ALA A 6 -24.86 15.49 3.31
N THR A 7 -25.97 14.83 2.90
CA THR A 7 -26.01 13.36 2.80
C THR A 7 -25.13 12.83 1.67
N VAL A 8 -25.07 13.54 0.53
CA VAL A 8 -24.19 13.18 -0.60
C VAL A 8 -22.72 13.36 -0.23
N GLN A 9 -22.35 14.38 0.54
CA GLN A 9 -20.96 14.56 1.00
C GLN A 9 -20.47 13.46 1.97
N ILE A 10 -21.37 12.88 2.77
CA ILE A 10 -21.03 11.73 3.64
C ILE A 10 -20.77 10.46 2.79
N LEU A 11 -21.42 10.34 1.63
CA LEU A 11 -21.27 9.18 0.74
C LEU A 11 -20.13 9.34 -0.27
N MET A 12 -19.63 10.56 -0.46
CA MET A 12 -18.48 10.84 -1.31
C MET A 12 -17.17 10.60 -0.55
N LEU A 13 -16.22 10.01 -1.26
CA LEU A 13 -14.85 9.85 -0.78
C LEU A 13 -14.10 11.17 -0.99
N THR A 14 -13.31 11.57 0.00
CA THR A 14 -12.29 12.61 -0.12
C THR A 14 -11.16 12.15 -1.06
N GLN A 15 -10.29 13.08 -1.45
CA GLN A 15 -9.12 12.75 -2.26
C GLN A 15 -8.24 11.69 -1.59
N GLU A 16 -7.97 11.82 -0.29
CA GLU A 16 -7.15 10.86 0.45
C GLU A 16 -7.83 9.49 0.58
N GLU A 17 -9.14 9.45 0.80
CA GLU A 17 -9.89 8.19 0.84
C GLU A 17 -9.92 7.51 -0.54
N MET A 18 -9.99 8.29 -1.62
CA MET A 18 -9.90 7.77 -2.98
C MET A 18 -8.50 7.23 -3.30
N GLU A 19 -7.44 7.93 -2.88
CA GLU A 19 -6.06 7.43 -2.96
C GLU A 19 -5.92 6.11 -2.23
N GLU A 20 -6.46 6.00 -1.00
CA GLU A 20 -6.45 4.75 -0.24
C GLU A 20 -7.18 3.60 -0.95
N VAL A 21 -8.36 3.87 -1.53
CA VAL A 21 -9.10 2.88 -2.34
C VAL A 21 -8.25 2.39 -3.51
N VAL A 22 -7.60 3.29 -4.24
CA VAL A 22 -6.74 2.95 -5.38
C VAL A 22 -5.54 2.12 -4.93
N LEU A 23 -4.88 2.49 -3.82
CA LEU A 23 -3.78 1.71 -3.27
C LEU A 23 -4.24 0.29 -2.93
N LYS A 24 -5.36 0.14 -2.24
CA LYS A 24 -5.92 -1.18 -1.90
C LYS A 24 -6.30 -2.00 -3.13
N MET A 25 -6.81 -1.37 -4.20
CA MET A 25 -6.99 -2.03 -5.50
C MET A 25 -5.65 -2.50 -6.10
N CYS A 26 -4.60 -1.70 -5.99
CA CYS A 26 -3.25 -2.09 -6.44
C CYS A 26 -2.73 -3.30 -5.66
N TRP A 27 -2.94 -3.35 -4.34
CA TRP A 27 -2.62 -4.51 -3.50
C TRP A 27 -3.35 -5.76 -4.02
N LEU A 28 -4.67 -5.65 -4.24
CA LEU A 28 -5.47 -6.74 -4.76
C LEU A 28 -5.00 -7.23 -6.13
N ALA A 29 -4.82 -6.33 -7.10
CA ALA A 29 -4.37 -6.65 -8.45
C ALA A 29 -2.99 -7.34 -8.43
N ARG A 30 -2.06 -6.80 -7.64
CA ARG A 30 -0.69 -7.36 -7.49
C ARG A 30 -0.73 -8.77 -6.92
N TYR A 31 -1.39 -8.98 -5.78
CA TYR A 31 -1.37 -10.28 -5.11
C TYR A 31 -2.08 -11.37 -5.91
N TRP A 32 -3.18 -11.04 -6.59
CA TRP A 32 -3.81 -11.99 -7.50
C TRP A 32 -2.94 -12.27 -8.74
N GLY A 33 -2.21 -11.28 -9.27
CA GLY A 33 -1.24 -11.49 -10.34
C GLY A 33 -0.07 -12.39 -9.93
N LEU A 34 0.42 -12.24 -8.69
CA LEU A 34 1.42 -13.14 -8.11
C LEU A 34 0.86 -14.56 -7.92
N CYS A 35 -0.42 -14.70 -7.53
CA CYS A 35 -1.08 -16.00 -7.49
C CYS A 35 -1.09 -16.68 -8.87
N VAL A 36 -1.43 -15.96 -9.93
CA VAL A 36 -1.37 -16.49 -11.32
C VAL A 36 0.06 -16.92 -11.65
N LYS A 37 1.06 -16.06 -11.40
CA LYS A 37 2.48 -16.34 -11.69
C LYS A 37 2.99 -17.61 -10.99
N TYR A 38 2.58 -17.85 -9.76
CA TYR A 38 3.05 -18.98 -8.95
C TYR A 38 2.10 -20.19 -8.92
N GLY A 39 0.97 -20.13 -9.64
CA GLY A 39 -0.02 -21.21 -9.65
C GLY A 39 -0.72 -21.41 -8.30
N ILE A 40 -0.89 -20.34 -7.52
CA ILE A 40 -1.59 -20.34 -6.24
C ILE A 40 -3.08 -20.11 -6.52
N TYR A 41 -3.96 -20.94 -5.95
CA TYR A 41 -5.41 -20.89 -6.20
C TYR A 41 -5.77 -20.83 -7.71
N PRO A 42 -5.31 -21.80 -8.52
CA PRO A 42 -5.41 -21.72 -9.98
C PRO A 42 -6.85 -21.62 -10.48
N ASP A 43 -7.83 -22.13 -9.73
CA ASP A 43 -9.24 -22.10 -10.10
C ASP A 43 -9.88 -20.70 -10.05
N ILE A 44 -9.27 -19.75 -9.31
CA ILE A 44 -9.84 -18.41 -9.09
C ILE A 44 -8.87 -17.26 -9.41
N ALA A 45 -7.55 -17.51 -9.38
CA ALA A 45 -6.56 -16.44 -9.44
C ALA A 45 -6.62 -15.63 -10.74
N GLU A 46 -6.87 -16.27 -11.88
CA GLU A 46 -6.95 -15.60 -13.18
C GLU A 46 -8.13 -14.62 -13.25
N ALA A 47 -9.34 -15.09 -12.95
CA ALA A 47 -10.53 -14.25 -12.93
C ALA A 47 -10.43 -13.10 -11.91
N LYS A 48 -9.81 -13.36 -10.75
CA LYS A 48 -9.58 -12.32 -9.74
C LYS A 48 -8.55 -11.30 -10.19
N HIS A 49 -7.45 -11.75 -10.79
CA HIS A 49 -6.43 -10.86 -11.31
C HIS A 49 -6.98 -9.98 -12.43
N GLU A 50 -7.74 -10.54 -13.37
CA GLU A 50 -8.40 -9.79 -14.44
C GLU A 50 -9.33 -8.71 -13.88
N TYR A 51 -10.19 -9.09 -12.92
CA TYR A 51 -11.11 -8.16 -12.27
C TYR A 51 -10.39 -7.01 -11.56
N TRP A 52 -9.37 -7.28 -10.73
CA TRP A 52 -8.70 -6.21 -9.99
C TRP A 52 -7.78 -5.36 -10.88
N SER A 53 -7.20 -5.97 -11.93
CA SER A 53 -6.34 -5.25 -12.88
C SER A 53 -7.13 -4.31 -13.79
N SER A 54 -8.45 -4.52 -13.98
CA SER A 54 -9.28 -3.54 -14.68
C SER A 54 -9.39 -2.21 -13.93
N PHE A 55 -9.21 -2.22 -12.61
CA PHE A 55 -9.18 -1.00 -11.78
C PHE A 55 -7.76 -0.46 -11.56
N ALA A 56 -6.77 -1.36 -11.47
CA ALA A 56 -5.37 -1.01 -11.22
C ALA A 56 -4.44 -1.77 -12.18
N PRO A 57 -4.32 -1.33 -13.44
CA PRO A 57 -3.53 -2.05 -14.46
C PRO A 57 -2.01 -1.96 -14.22
N LEU A 58 -1.54 -0.96 -13.47
CA LEU A 58 -0.12 -0.72 -13.17
C LEU A 58 0.09 -0.58 -11.65
N PRO A 59 -0.18 -1.65 -10.87
CA PRO A 59 -0.26 -1.55 -9.41
C PRO A 59 1.07 -1.15 -8.76
N LEU A 60 2.20 -1.63 -9.30
CA LEU A 60 3.53 -1.30 -8.79
C LEU A 60 3.85 0.19 -9.03
N GLU A 61 3.64 0.68 -10.26
CA GLU A 61 3.97 2.06 -10.62
C GLU A 61 3.16 3.06 -9.81
N ILE A 62 1.86 2.79 -9.62
CA ILE A 62 0.97 3.64 -8.82
C ILE A 62 1.45 3.71 -7.36
N VAL A 63 1.70 2.57 -6.72
CA VAL A 63 2.13 2.53 -5.31
C VAL A 63 3.50 3.17 -5.13
N MET A 64 4.43 2.94 -6.05
CA MET A 64 5.75 3.57 -6.01
C MET A 64 5.66 5.09 -6.18
N ALA A 65 4.82 5.58 -7.10
CA ALA A 65 4.61 7.01 -7.29
C ALA A 65 4.01 7.68 -6.05
N VAL A 66 3.04 7.04 -5.40
CA VAL A 66 2.44 7.53 -4.15
C VAL A 66 3.46 7.53 -3.01
N GLY A 67 4.28 6.48 -2.89
CA GLY A 67 5.38 6.43 -1.91
C GLY A 67 6.43 7.52 -2.15
N GLN A 68 6.74 7.81 -3.42
CA GLN A 68 7.67 8.88 -3.78
C GLN A 68 7.09 10.26 -3.44
N LYS A 69 5.81 10.51 -3.72
CA LYS A 69 5.11 11.72 -3.28
C LYS A 69 5.18 11.89 -1.74
N ALA A 70 4.85 10.84 -0.99
CA ALA A 70 4.92 10.84 0.47
C ALA A 70 6.34 11.05 1.03
N LYS A 71 7.38 10.69 0.27
CA LYS A 71 8.77 10.99 0.58
C LYS A 71 9.06 12.48 0.42
N ASP A 72 8.60 13.07 -0.68
CA ASP A 72 8.89 14.43 -1.11
C ASP A 72 8.05 15.50 -0.41
N ASP A 73 6.95 15.13 0.27
CA ASP A 73 6.06 16.05 1.00
C ASP A 73 6.74 16.93 2.07
N ASN A 74 7.97 16.63 2.51
CA ASN A 74 8.76 17.53 3.37
C ASN A 74 9.33 18.75 2.61
N LEU A 75 9.33 18.73 1.27
CA LEU A 75 9.97 19.74 0.41
C LEU A 75 8.98 20.73 -0.20
N SER A 76 7.66 20.47 -0.12
CA SER A 76 6.61 21.32 -0.70
C SER A 76 6.03 22.28 0.35
N VAL A 77 6.84 23.25 0.78
CA VAL A 77 6.25 24.53 1.20
C VAL A 77 5.83 25.23 -0.10
N ASP A 78 4.53 25.21 -0.37
CA ASP A 78 3.87 25.87 -1.52
C ASP A 78 3.93 25.07 -2.84
N ASN A 79 2.83 24.39 -3.18
CA ASN A 79 2.38 24.21 -4.57
C ASN A 79 0.94 23.67 -4.62
N ASP A 80 0.00 24.60 -4.66
CA ASP A 80 -1.42 24.40 -4.98
C ASP A 80 -1.66 23.99 -6.47
N LEU A 81 -0.65 23.44 -7.15
CA LEU A 81 -0.62 23.31 -8.62
C LEU A 81 -0.62 21.88 -9.16
N ASP A 82 -0.38 20.85 -8.33
CA ASP A 82 -0.37 19.44 -8.76
C ASP A 82 -1.71 18.70 -8.56
N GLN A 83 -2.73 19.39 -8.05
CA GLN A 83 -4.10 18.86 -7.88
C GLN A 83 -4.83 18.51 -9.21
N ARG A 84 -4.23 18.76 -10.38
CA ARG A 84 -4.89 18.58 -11.68
C ARG A 84 -4.69 17.21 -12.33
N ASN A 85 -3.74 16.39 -11.86
CA ASN A 85 -3.41 15.13 -12.55
C ASN A 85 -4.05 13.87 -11.93
N THR A 86 -4.64 13.96 -10.72
CA THR A 86 -5.38 12.84 -10.12
C THR A 86 -6.86 12.81 -10.53
N SER A 87 -7.33 13.87 -11.19
CA SER A 87 -8.73 14.09 -11.56
C SER A 87 -9.20 13.26 -12.77
N GLU A 88 -8.28 12.59 -13.50
CA GLU A 88 -8.62 11.80 -14.69
C GLU A 88 -8.89 10.31 -14.39
N LEU A 89 -8.75 9.85 -13.14
CA LEU A 89 -9.24 8.54 -12.69
C LEU A 89 -10.66 8.65 -12.11
N SER A 90 -11.51 9.45 -12.76
CA SER A 90 -12.92 9.62 -12.39
C SER A 90 -13.78 8.57 -13.10
N GLY A 91 -14.10 7.50 -12.38
CA GLY A 91 -15.17 6.57 -12.74
C GLY A 91 -15.73 5.91 -11.48
N GLU A 92 -16.66 6.61 -10.82
CA GLU A 92 -17.44 6.16 -9.64
C GLU A 92 -16.75 6.30 -8.26
N SER A 93 -16.63 7.56 -7.81
CA SER A 93 -16.25 7.96 -6.44
C SER A 93 -17.40 7.77 -5.44
N ASN A 94 -17.77 6.51 -5.20
CA ASN A 94 -18.85 6.17 -4.27
C ASN A 94 -18.35 5.21 -3.17
N ALA A 95 -18.98 5.25 -1.99
CA ALA A 95 -18.72 4.34 -0.88
C ALA A 95 -18.79 2.83 -1.26
N GLU A 96 -19.47 2.51 -2.36
CA GLU A 96 -19.50 1.17 -2.96
C GLU A 96 -18.10 0.67 -3.37
N SER A 97 -17.27 1.53 -3.97
CA SER A 97 -15.89 1.20 -4.36
C SER A 97 -15.06 0.79 -3.14
N MET A 98 -15.22 1.51 -2.03
CA MET A 98 -14.60 1.16 -0.75
C MET A 98 -15.08 -0.21 -0.24
N LEU A 99 -16.39 -0.47 -0.24
CA LEU A 99 -16.95 -1.75 0.22
C LEU A 99 -16.48 -2.95 -0.62
N ILE A 100 -16.39 -2.77 -1.94
CA ILE A 100 -15.90 -3.79 -2.88
C ILE A 100 -14.44 -4.13 -2.56
N VAL A 101 -13.59 -3.11 -2.41
CA VAL A 101 -12.18 -3.26 -2.07
C VAL A 101 -12.00 -3.93 -0.71
N GLU A 102 -12.73 -3.49 0.32
CA GLU A 102 -12.70 -4.08 1.66
C GLU A 102 -13.13 -5.55 1.65
N LYS A 103 -14.12 -5.92 0.83
CA LYS A 103 -14.49 -7.32 0.63
C LYS A 103 -13.37 -8.12 -0.03
N GLY A 104 -12.70 -7.55 -1.04
CA GLY A 104 -11.55 -8.16 -1.70
C GLY A 104 -10.38 -8.40 -0.75
N LEU A 105 -10.03 -7.41 0.07
CA LEU A 105 -8.95 -7.54 1.05
C LEU A 105 -9.27 -8.60 2.12
N ARG A 106 -10.52 -8.66 2.58
CA ARG A 106 -10.97 -9.74 3.48
C ARG A 106 -10.83 -11.12 2.84
N GLU A 107 -11.16 -11.24 1.55
CA GLU A 107 -10.98 -12.49 0.81
C GLU A 107 -9.50 -12.90 0.73
N LEU A 108 -8.58 -11.99 0.39
CA LEU A 108 -7.14 -12.25 0.42
C LEU A 108 -6.68 -12.74 1.80
N ALA A 109 -7.15 -12.10 2.86
CA ALA A 109 -6.79 -12.43 4.24
C ALA A 109 -7.31 -13.81 4.65
N VAL A 110 -8.57 -14.13 4.35
CA VAL A 110 -9.17 -15.46 4.63
C VAL A 110 -8.43 -16.57 3.89
N LEU A 111 -8.04 -16.31 2.64
CA LEU A 111 -7.27 -17.24 1.83
C LEU A 111 -5.77 -17.22 2.13
N LYS A 112 -5.29 -16.33 3.01
CA LYS A 112 -3.85 -16.18 3.34
C LYS A 112 -2.97 -16.04 2.09
N VAL A 113 -3.45 -15.29 1.11
CA VAL A 113 -2.76 -15.14 -0.18
C VAL A 113 -1.36 -14.57 -0.01
N GLU A 114 -1.18 -13.57 0.84
CA GLU A 114 0.14 -12.97 1.10
C GLU A 114 1.15 -14.01 1.62
N ASP A 115 0.72 -14.90 2.52
CA ASP A 115 1.57 -15.96 3.07
C ASP A 115 1.92 -17.02 2.03
N ALA A 116 0.94 -17.41 1.21
CA ALA A 116 1.14 -18.36 0.11
C ALA A 116 2.13 -17.80 -0.92
N VAL A 117 1.99 -16.52 -1.30
CA VAL A 117 2.90 -15.83 -2.23
C VAL A 117 4.31 -15.76 -1.65
N ARG A 118 4.46 -15.34 -0.38
CA ARG A 118 5.76 -15.29 0.29
C ARG A 118 6.45 -16.66 0.32
N LEU A 119 5.69 -17.71 0.63
CA LEU A 119 6.21 -19.08 0.61
C LEU A 119 6.64 -19.51 -0.80
N ALA A 120 5.85 -19.20 -1.82
CA ALA A 120 6.16 -19.52 -3.21
C ALA A 120 7.43 -18.80 -3.71
N MET A 121 7.59 -17.52 -3.39
CA MET A 121 8.81 -16.76 -3.68
C MET A 121 10.05 -17.37 -3.00
N ALA A 122 9.95 -17.70 -1.72
CA ALA A 122 11.05 -18.34 -0.98
C ALA A 122 11.40 -19.73 -1.55
N GLN A 123 10.42 -20.52 -1.97
CA GLN A 123 10.65 -21.79 -2.64
C GLN A 123 11.34 -21.61 -4.00
N GLN A 124 10.91 -20.62 -4.79
CA GLN A 124 11.50 -20.32 -6.09
C GLN A 124 12.97 -19.89 -5.94
N ARG A 125 13.28 -19.02 -4.98
CA ARG A 125 14.66 -18.62 -4.67
C ARG A 125 15.52 -19.82 -4.30
N ARG A 126 15.04 -20.71 -3.43
CA ARG A 126 15.76 -21.95 -3.06
C ARG A 126 16.05 -22.84 -4.27
N LYS A 127 15.07 -23.01 -5.17
CA LYS A 127 15.25 -23.78 -6.42
C LYS A 127 16.30 -23.13 -7.32
N ASN A 128 16.31 -21.81 -7.43
CA ASN A 128 17.28 -21.08 -8.24
C ASN A 128 18.69 -21.20 -7.67
N MET A 129 18.86 -21.09 -6.35
CA MET A 129 20.15 -21.32 -5.68
C MET A 129 20.67 -22.75 -5.90
N GLN A 130 19.79 -23.76 -5.80
CA GLN A 130 20.18 -25.15 -6.09
C GLN A 130 20.64 -25.33 -7.54
N LYS A 131 19.91 -24.75 -8.51
CA LYS A 131 20.29 -24.79 -9.92
C LYS A 131 21.64 -24.12 -10.19
N GLN A 132 21.90 -22.97 -9.54
CA GLN A 132 23.19 -22.27 -9.63
C GLN A 132 24.32 -23.11 -9.01
N SER A 133 24.10 -23.70 -7.83
CA SER A 133 25.11 -24.56 -7.18
C SER A 133 25.48 -25.79 -8.00
N LEU A 134 24.53 -26.37 -8.74
CA LEU A 134 24.79 -27.50 -9.66
C LEU A 134 25.48 -27.05 -10.96
N ALA A 135 25.36 -25.78 -11.33
CA ALA A 135 26.03 -25.20 -12.49
C ALA A 135 27.44 -24.67 -12.17
N GLU A 136 27.70 -24.30 -10.91
CA GLU A 136 28.93 -23.67 -10.41
C GLU A 136 29.83 -24.63 -9.61
N ASP A 137 29.97 -25.89 -10.04
CA ASP A 137 30.87 -26.86 -9.38
C ASP A 137 32.38 -26.56 -9.60
N VAL A 138 32.74 -25.30 -9.89
CA VAL A 138 34.11 -24.80 -10.02
C VAL A 138 34.21 -23.34 -9.51
N ARG A 139 34.14 -23.10 -8.19
CA ARG A 139 34.96 -22.07 -7.48
C ARG A 139 34.75 -22.04 -5.95
N SER A 140 35.72 -21.42 -5.29
CA SER A 140 36.23 -21.62 -3.94
C SER A 140 35.31 -21.34 -2.74
N PRO A 141 35.60 -21.97 -1.58
CA PRO A 141 34.86 -21.81 -0.34
C PRO A 141 35.26 -20.52 0.40
N SER A 142 34.78 -19.36 -0.04
CA SER A 142 35.11 -18.09 0.63
C SER A 142 33.97 -17.08 0.58
N GLN A 143 32.80 -17.45 1.11
CA GLN A 143 31.74 -16.50 1.47
C GLN A 143 30.78 -17.13 2.49
N LYS A 144 31.35 -17.59 3.61
CA LYS A 144 30.56 -17.86 4.81
C LYS A 144 30.58 -16.56 5.62
N TYR A 145 29.45 -16.20 6.24
CA TYR A 145 29.21 -14.98 7.02
C TYR A 145 28.65 -13.76 6.27
N SER A 146 27.73 -13.96 5.30
CA SER A 146 26.67 -12.97 5.09
C SER A 146 25.43 -13.48 5.82
N GLU A 147 25.02 -12.78 6.87
CA GLU A 147 23.94 -13.19 7.78
C GLU A 147 22.54 -13.14 7.14
N GLY A 148 22.45 -12.56 5.93
CA GLY A 148 21.24 -12.48 5.12
C GLY A 148 21.36 -13.22 3.77
N TYR A 149 20.25 -13.79 3.31
CA TYR A 149 20.13 -14.29 1.94
C TYR A 149 19.93 -13.12 0.96
N GLU A 150 20.34 -13.30 -0.28
CA GLU A 150 20.06 -12.35 -1.36
C GLU A 150 18.61 -12.53 -1.83
N LEU A 151 17.87 -11.42 -1.91
CA LEU A 151 16.48 -11.40 -2.37
C LEU A 151 16.44 -11.67 -3.88
N SER A 152 15.44 -12.43 -4.35
CA SER A 152 15.13 -12.45 -5.78
C SER A 152 14.65 -11.06 -6.24
N PRO A 153 14.70 -10.75 -7.55
CA PRO A 153 14.15 -9.49 -8.07
C PRO A 153 12.69 -9.27 -7.65
N GLU A 154 11.88 -10.33 -7.64
CA GLU A 154 10.50 -10.27 -7.16
C GLU A 154 10.38 -10.01 -5.65
N GLU A 155 11.22 -10.64 -4.83
CA GLU A 155 11.23 -10.39 -3.39
C GLU A 155 11.68 -8.94 -3.10
N ALA A 156 12.64 -8.41 -3.86
CA ALA A 156 13.09 -7.02 -3.74
C ALA A 156 11.99 -6.02 -4.15
N GLU A 157 11.29 -6.30 -5.24
CA GLU A 157 10.15 -5.49 -5.70
C GLU A 157 9.00 -5.52 -4.66
N GLU A 158 8.75 -6.67 -4.03
CA GLU A 158 7.77 -6.81 -2.96
C GLU A 158 8.12 -5.96 -1.73
N VAL A 159 9.41 -5.92 -1.37
CA VAL A 159 9.90 -5.03 -0.31
C VAL A 159 9.65 -3.57 -0.67
N GLN A 160 10.02 -3.14 -1.86
CA GLN A 160 9.83 -1.75 -2.30
C GLN A 160 8.36 -1.35 -2.32
N PHE A 161 7.50 -2.23 -2.84
CA PHE A 161 6.05 -2.04 -2.85
C PHE A 161 5.49 -1.80 -1.43
N LYS A 162 5.90 -2.64 -0.46
CA LYS A 162 5.46 -2.48 0.94
C LYS A 162 6.11 -1.28 1.64
N GLN A 163 7.35 -0.93 1.33
CA GLN A 163 7.99 0.28 1.84
C GLN A 163 7.24 1.54 1.40
N ALA A 164 6.88 1.63 0.12
CA ALA A 164 6.09 2.73 -0.44
C ALA A 164 4.71 2.83 0.22
N TRP A 165 4.04 1.68 0.40
CA TRP A 165 2.78 1.60 1.15
C TRP A 165 2.92 2.14 2.57
N LEU A 166 3.89 1.64 3.34
CA LEU A 166 4.11 2.04 4.73
C LEU A 166 4.45 3.53 4.83
N LEU A 167 5.30 4.03 3.94
CA LEU A 167 5.64 5.44 3.90
C LEU A 167 4.42 6.33 3.67
N TYR A 168 3.52 5.95 2.75
CA TYR A 168 2.28 6.68 2.51
C TYR A 168 1.41 6.77 3.77
N PHE A 169 1.11 5.64 4.41
CA PHE A 169 0.23 5.61 5.58
C PHE A 169 0.84 6.34 6.78
N TRP A 170 2.13 6.16 7.05
CA TRP A 170 2.80 6.87 8.14
C TRP A 170 2.93 8.37 7.86
N ARG A 171 3.12 8.78 6.60
CA ARG A 171 3.10 10.19 6.21
C ARG A 171 1.73 10.80 6.47
N ARG A 172 0.67 10.12 6.05
CA ARG A 172 -0.70 10.57 6.27
C ARG A 172 -1.04 10.64 7.76
N ALA A 173 -0.64 9.65 8.55
CA ALA A 173 -0.79 9.67 10.00
C ALA A 173 -0.11 10.88 10.63
N LYS A 174 1.14 11.16 10.24
CA LYS A 174 1.87 12.36 10.68
C LYS A 174 1.13 13.66 10.31
N ASN A 175 0.61 13.77 9.10
CA ASN A 175 -0.10 14.97 8.63
C ASN A 175 -1.42 15.23 9.39
N HIS A 176 -2.06 14.16 9.88
CA HIS A 176 -3.29 14.23 10.69
C HIS A 176 -3.04 14.17 12.20
N CYS A 177 -1.77 14.30 12.65
CA CYS A 177 -1.40 14.22 14.06
C CYS A 177 -1.85 12.93 14.76
N LEU A 178 -1.82 11.80 14.04
CA LEU A 178 -2.09 10.47 14.58
C LEU A 178 -0.79 9.81 15.00
N GLU A 179 -0.83 9.08 16.14
CA GLU A 179 0.34 8.37 16.69
C GLU A 179 1.57 9.29 16.81
N GLU A 180 1.39 10.53 17.31
CA GLU A 180 2.40 11.61 17.32
C GLU A 180 3.74 11.19 17.95
N ASP A 181 3.71 10.26 18.90
CA ASP A 181 4.90 9.74 19.59
C ASP A 181 5.80 8.87 18.70
N ILE A 182 5.26 8.31 17.60
CA ILE A 182 5.99 7.38 16.73
C ILE A 182 5.92 7.73 15.23
N ALA A 183 4.96 8.54 14.78
CA ALA A 183 4.70 8.75 13.36
C ALA A 183 5.90 9.37 12.63
N ASP A 184 6.56 10.37 13.23
CA ASP A 184 7.73 11.01 12.62
C ASP A 184 8.92 10.05 12.51
N ASP A 185 9.17 9.26 13.54
CA ASP A 185 10.19 8.21 13.55
C ASP A 185 9.93 7.17 12.46
N ARG A 186 8.67 6.78 12.26
CA ARG A 186 8.28 5.81 11.22
C ARG A 186 8.44 6.38 9.82
N VAL A 187 8.03 7.62 9.58
CA VAL A 187 8.28 8.31 8.31
C VAL A 187 9.77 8.36 8.00
N ASN A 188 10.59 8.83 8.94
CA ASN A 188 12.04 8.92 8.78
C ASN A 188 12.68 7.53 8.54
N PHE A 189 12.20 6.50 9.24
CA PHE A 189 12.63 5.13 9.04
C PHE A 189 12.40 4.68 7.59
N TRP A 190 11.18 4.80 7.06
CA TRP A 190 10.87 4.33 5.69
C TRP A 190 11.53 5.16 4.59
N ILE A 191 11.73 6.47 4.79
CA ILE A 191 12.50 7.32 3.88
C ILE A 191 13.95 6.80 3.73
N ASN A 192 14.59 6.48 4.85
CA ASN A 192 15.96 5.99 4.86
C ASN A 192 16.07 4.58 4.24
N HIS A 193 15.08 3.71 4.48
CA HIS A 193 15.09 2.33 3.96
C HIS A 193 14.78 2.26 2.46
N SER A 194 14.01 3.21 1.91
CA SER A 194 13.73 3.30 0.47
C SER A 194 14.88 3.88 -0.37
N ALA A 195 15.94 4.44 0.25
CA ALA A 195 17.06 5.07 -0.45
C ALA A 195 18.15 4.08 -0.91
N ARG A 196 18.07 2.81 -0.52
CA ARG A 196 19.07 1.77 -0.80
C ARG A 196 18.44 0.56 -1.47
N ALA A 197 19.28 -0.32 -2.01
CA ALA A 197 18.83 -1.62 -2.50
C ALA A 197 18.24 -2.47 -1.35
N ALA A 198 17.13 -3.15 -1.63
CA ALA A 198 16.45 -3.99 -0.65
C ALA A 198 17.31 -5.19 -0.24
N THR A 199 17.32 -5.46 1.07
CA THR A 199 18.04 -6.56 1.71
C THR A 199 17.06 -7.54 2.36
N SER A 200 17.52 -8.73 2.73
CA SER A 200 16.67 -9.70 3.45
C SER A 200 16.22 -9.20 4.83
N HIS A 201 16.92 -8.26 5.45
CA HIS A 201 16.44 -7.58 6.66
C HIS A 201 15.24 -6.68 6.35
N ASP A 202 15.30 -5.91 5.25
CA ASP A 202 14.18 -5.06 4.83
C ASP A 202 12.91 -5.89 4.56
N ALA A 203 13.06 -7.13 4.07
CA ALA A 203 11.95 -8.08 3.91
C ALA A 203 11.28 -8.49 5.24
N VAL A 204 12.01 -8.49 6.35
CA VAL A 204 11.43 -8.71 7.69
C VAL A 204 10.81 -7.43 8.22
N ASP A 205 11.48 -6.29 8.00
CA ASP A 205 11.05 -5.01 8.52
C ASP A 205 9.72 -4.56 7.91
N VAL A 206 9.51 -4.75 6.60
CA VAL A 206 8.21 -4.42 5.97
C VAL A 206 7.06 -5.23 6.55
N GLU A 207 7.27 -6.51 6.89
CA GLU A 207 6.22 -7.34 7.50
C GLU A 207 5.91 -6.89 8.93
N ARG A 208 6.95 -6.49 9.68
CA ARG A 208 6.78 -5.91 11.01
C ARG A 208 6.03 -4.57 10.93
N GLY A 209 6.36 -3.72 9.98
CA GLY A 209 5.71 -2.43 9.75
C GLY A 209 4.22 -2.59 9.40
N ILE A 210 3.89 -3.51 8.50
CA ILE A 210 2.48 -3.80 8.15
C ILE A 210 1.73 -4.35 9.38
N MET A 211 2.36 -5.23 10.16
CA MET A 211 1.75 -5.76 11.38
C MET A 211 1.53 -4.67 12.45
N GLU A 212 2.49 -3.78 12.64
CA GLU A 212 2.37 -2.63 13.55
C GLU A 212 1.20 -1.73 13.14
N MET A 213 1.17 -1.30 11.87
CA MET A 213 0.10 -0.48 11.32
C MET A 213 -1.29 -1.10 11.54
N ARG A 214 -1.41 -2.41 11.28
CA ARG A 214 -2.65 -3.18 11.51
C ARG A 214 -3.02 -3.27 12.99
N LYS A 215 -2.04 -3.43 13.89
CA LYS A 215 -2.27 -3.50 15.35
C LYS A 215 -2.74 -2.18 15.94
N LEU A 216 -2.22 -1.06 15.44
CA LEU A 216 -2.67 0.28 15.82
C LEU A 216 -4.03 0.61 15.21
N GLY A 217 -4.49 -0.14 14.20
CA GLY A 217 -5.71 0.19 13.46
C GLY A 217 -5.56 1.50 12.69
N LEU A 218 -4.35 1.81 12.19
CA LEU A 218 -4.01 3.12 11.63
C LEU A 218 -4.94 3.53 10.49
N GLU A 219 -5.33 2.59 9.62
CA GLU A 219 -6.29 2.83 8.54
C GLU A 219 -7.66 3.29 9.07
N ILE A 220 -8.14 2.71 10.17
CA ILE A 220 -9.41 3.09 10.81
C ILE A 220 -9.29 4.49 11.40
N GLN A 221 -8.19 4.77 12.12
CA GLN A 221 -7.95 6.09 12.69
C GLN A 221 -7.92 7.18 11.61
N LEU A 222 -7.22 6.92 10.50
CA LEU A 222 -7.14 7.83 9.36
C LEU A 222 -8.50 8.10 8.71
N TRP A 223 -9.31 7.05 8.57
CA TRP A 223 -10.69 7.18 8.08
C TRP A 223 -11.54 8.04 9.03
N GLU A 224 -11.49 7.77 10.33
CA GLU A 224 -12.26 8.49 11.35
C GLU A 224 -11.88 9.97 11.43
N GLU A 225 -10.59 10.29 11.40
CA GLU A 225 -10.12 11.69 11.40
C GLU A 225 -10.56 12.43 10.14
N THR A 226 -10.40 11.83 8.96
CA THR A 226 -10.85 12.43 7.69
C THR A 226 -12.35 12.77 7.75
N ARG A 227 -13.17 11.91 8.36
CA ARG A 227 -14.61 12.13 8.52
C ARG A 227 -14.96 13.14 9.62
N ARG A 228 -14.16 13.24 10.68
CA ARG A 228 -14.34 14.25 11.74
C ARG A 228 -14.22 15.66 11.14
N TRP A 229 -13.20 15.92 10.34
CA TRP A 229 -12.98 17.21 9.69
C TRP A 229 -14.17 17.66 8.82
N ILE A 230 -14.77 16.75 8.05
CA ILE A 230 -15.95 17.06 7.22
C ILE A 230 -17.14 17.50 8.08
N ASN A 231 -17.39 16.79 9.18
CA ASN A 231 -18.51 17.10 10.08
C ASN A 231 -18.33 18.44 10.80
N GLU A 232 -17.09 18.78 11.17
CA GLU A 232 -16.76 20.05 11.81
C GLU A 232 -16.90 21.25 10.84
N GLN A 233 -16.42 21.12 9.60
CA GLN A 233 -16.58 22.15 8.58
C GLN A 233 -18.05 22.41 8.23
N ASP A 234 -18.88 21.36 8.09
CA ASP A 234 -20.32 21.50 7.86
C ASP A 234 -21.02 22.18 9.06
N SER A 235 -20.60 21.86 10.28
CA SER A 235 -21.12 22.49 11.50
C SER A 235 -20.76 23.98 11.59
N GLN A 236 -19.56 24.37 11.15
CA GLN A 236 -19.14 25.77 11.09
C GLN A 236 -19.87 26.54 9.97
N ALA A 237 -20.01 25.95 8.78
CA ALA A 237 -20.75 26.53 7.67
C ALA A 237 -22.23 26.79 8.02
N LYS A 238 -22.87 25.89 8.77
CA LYS A 238 -24.25 26.08 9.28
C LYS A 238 -24.36 27.27 10.24
N LYS A 239 -23.40 27.42 11.17
CA LYS A 239 -23.38 28.54 12.13
C LYS A 239 -23.19 29.91 11.47
N GLN A 240 -22.53 29.95 10.31
CA GLN A 240 -22.22 31.20 9.61
C GLN A 240 -23.37 31.68 8.70
N THR A 241 -24.32 30.80 8.37
CA THR A 241 -25.52 31.13 7.57
C THR A 241 -26.74 31.56 8.40
N ASP A 242 -26.66 31.46 9.72
CA ASP A 242 -27.74 31.85 10.65
C ASP A 242 -27.58 33.31 11.16
N PHE A 243 -26.73 34.11 10.50
CA PHE A 243 -26.59 35.56 10.69
C PHE A 243 -26.99 36.34 9.45
#